data_AF-A0A6I2FYD1-F1
#
_entry.id   AF-A0A6I2FYD1-F1
#
_cell.length_a   1.000
_cell.length_b   1.000
_cell.length_c   1.000
_cell.angle_alpha   90.00
_cell.angle_beta   90.00
_cell.angle_gamma   90.00
#
_symmetry.space_group_name_H-M   'P 1'
#
loop_
_entity.id
_entity.type
_entity.pdbx_description
1 polymer ?
#
loop_
_entity_poly.entity_id
_entity_poly.type
_entity_poly.pdbx_seq_one_letter_code
_entity_poly.pdbx_strand_id
1 'polypeptide(L)'
;MGARNGRGGNADNLAVNRREVASWAEVQSLLRPVLRPTGYRAGASGAGLLRRQVFPFVDELVVIDLPDARAFVDSNLVRRWGVPPGGVFAVARANLAASSASVGAEPAPSLRIVDNSGYASSLPLLAEWLSGMSYRGRRAVAFVPDPDTLLIVADEPGLLDEAFATAAEHYDRAANPLSPQGYTTDEHGRVVPFDHAGPHPSLPAAIRARCTLAVSAYAPQTALLRGALDEYLEYGTGFEAYGIEPAFAPEVLLVDRGRGPLTLTTWVEQEADVLLPRTDCISFVRFAEDNTVLGDFVVPSEVVVNLLGLRPAPGIRPERLVIREWPSRSVYAAIRAAAVVI
;
A
#
# COMPACT_ATOMS: atom_id res chain seq x y z
N MET A 1 -24.65 21.67 -11.30
CA MET A 1 -25.84 21.16 -10.59
C MET A 1 -26.47 20.08 -11.47
N GLY A 2 -26.28 18.82 -11.11
CA GLY A 2 -26.64 17.67 -11.95
C GLY A 2 -26.17 16.39 -11.29
N ALA A 3 -26.94 15.95 -10.29
CA ALA A 3 -26.69 14.72 -9.54
C ALA A 3 -26.79 13.52 -10.49
N ARG A 4 -25.69 12.78 -10.66
CA ARG A 4 -25.72 11.44 -11.27
C ARG A 4 -25.70 10.40 -10.16
N ASN A 5 -26.90 9.91 -9.84
CA ASN A 5 -27.11 8.68 -9.09
C ASN A 5 -26.61 7.50 -9.94
N GLY A 6 -25.32 7.19 -9.82
CA GLY A 6 -24.74 5.93 -10.28
C GLY A 6 -24.95 4.87 -9.21
N ARG A 7 -26.05 4.11 -9.31
CA ARG A 7 -26.17 2.79 -8.65
C ARG A 7 -25.16 1.84 -9.32
N GLY A 8 -23.91 1.89 -8.89
CA GLY A 8 -22.93 0.84 -9.11
C GLY A 8 -23.18 -0.29 -8.11
N GLY A 9 -23.38 -1.51 -8.62
CA GLY A 9 -23.70 -2.69 -7.81
C GLY A 9 -22.60 -3.00 -6.80
N ASN A 10 -22.82 -2.56 -5.57
CA ASN A 10 -22.03 -2.93 -4.41
C ASN A 10 -22.73 -4.12 -3.73
N ALA A 11 -22.58 -5.30 -4.33
CA ALA A 11 -23.07 -6.56 -3.77
C ALA A 11 -21.91 -7.33 -3.13
N ASP A 12 -21.12 -6.65 -2.30
CA ASP A 12 -20.10 -7.27 -1.45
C ASP A 12 -20.64 -7.37 -0.02
N ASN A 13 -21.88 -7.87 0.08
CA ASN A 13 -22.63 -7.93 1.34
C ASN A 13 -23.27 -9.30 1.50
N LEU A 14 -22.52 -10.23 2.09
CA LEU A 14 -23.11 -11.28 2.90
C LEU A 14 -22.28 -11.42 4.16
N ALA A 15 -22.89 -11.03 5.28
CA ALA A 15 -22.66 -11.69 6.54
C ALA A 15 -22.97 -13.17 6.30
N VAL A 16 -21.96 -13.93 5.88
CA VAL A 16 -21.96 -15.38 6.06
C VAL A 16 -22.35 -15.58 7.52
N ASN A 17 -23.37 -16.40 7.74
CA ASN A 17 -23.83 -16.73 9.07
C ASN A 17 -22.64 -17.39 9.78
N ARG A 18 -21.82 -16.59 10.48
CA ARG A 18 -20.55 -16.98 11.13
C ARG A 18 -20.76 -18.05 12.22
N ARG A 19 -21.99 -18.54 12.39
CA ARG A 19 -22.46 -19.51 13.38
C ARG A 19 -22.43 -20.96 12.91
N GLU A 20 -22.19 -21.26 11.63
CA GLU A 20 -21.71 -22.58 11.20
C GLU A 20 -20.23 -22.45 10.87
N VAL A 21 -19.39 -22.46 11.91
CA VAL A 21 -17.94 -22.35 11.74
C VAL A 21 -17.44 -23.67 11.16
N ALA A 22 -17.30 -23.74 9.83
CA ALA A 22 -16.59 -24.83 9.19
C ALA A 22 -15.19 -24.95 9.82
N SER A 23 -14.87 -26.17 10.24
CA SER A 23 -13.60 -26.57 10.83
C SER A 23 -12.44 -26.28 9.86
N TRP A 24 -11.23 -26.19 10.40
CA TRP A 24 -10.03 -26.00 9.57
C TRP A 24 -9.96 -27.03 8.43
N ALA A 25 -10.27 -28.30 8.71
CA ALA A 25 -10.23 -29.38 7.73
C ALA A 25 -11.21 -29.17 6.57
N GLU A 26 -12.38 -28.57 6.82
CA GLU A 26 -13.40 -28.33 5.80
C GLU A 26 -13.07 -27.14 4.89
N VAL A 27 -12.41 -26.12 5.43
CA VAL A 27 -12.13 -24.88 4.67
C VAL A 27 -10.76 -24.85 4.01
N GLN A 28 -9.83 -25.72 4.41
CA GLN A 28 -8.42 -25.62 4.03
C GLN A 28 -8.21 -25.54 2.51
N SER A 29 -8.92 -26.36 1.73
CA SER A 29 -8.83 -26.40 0.26
C SER A 29 -9.53 -25.22 -0.44
N LEU A 30 -10.40 -24.51 0.27
CA LEU A 30 -11.17 -23.37 -0.24
C LEU A 30 -10.46 -22.04 -0.02
N LEU A 31 -9.37 -22.02 0.76
CA LEU A 31 -8.64 -20.79 1.03
C LEU A 31 -7.99 -20.25 -0.25
N ARG A 32 -8.16 -18.96 -0.52
CA ARG A 32 -7.50 -18.24 -1.61
C ARG A 32 -6.90 -16.94 -1.09
N PRO A 33 -5.68 -16.57 -1.52
CA PRO A 33 -5.12 -15.28 -1.21
C PRO A 33 -5.76 -14.24 -2.12
N VAL A 34 -5.95 -13.04 -1.59
CA VAL A 34 -6.41 -11.88 -2.37
C VAL A 34 -5.61 -10.66 -1.96
N LEU A 35 -5.29 -9.80 -2.94
CA LEU A 35 -4.65 -8.52 -2.69
C LEU A 35 -5.69 -7.44 -2.43
N ARG A 36 -5.44 -6.58 -1.45
CA ARG A 36 -6.23 -5.37 -1.18
C ARG A 36 -5.32 -4.20 -0.85
N PRO A 37 -5.76 -2.96 -1.09
CA PRO A 37 -5.01 -1.80 -0.65
C PRO A 37 -4.84 -1.82 0.87
N THR A 38 -3.68 -1.36 1.35
CA THR A 38 -3.47 -1.15 2.78
C THR A 38 -4.56 -0.21 3.32
N GLY A 39 -5.17 -0.60 4.43
CA GLY A 39 -6.30 0.14 4.99
C GLY A 39 -7.66 -0.26 4.39
N TYR A 40 -7.73 -1.29 3.55
CA TYR A 40 -9.00 -1.86 3.10
C TYR A 40 -9.87 -2.26 4.31
N ARG A 41 -11.08 -1.70 4.35
CA ARG A 41 -12.01 -1.80 5.49
C ARG A 41 -11.35 -1.40 6.83
N ALA A 42 -10.43 -0.43 6.85
CA ALA A 42 -9.88 0.12 8.10
C ALA A 42 -10.98 0.80 8.93
N GLY A 43 -10.82 0.79 10.26
CA GLY A 43 -11.83 1.21 11.24
C GLY A 43 -12.60 0.04 11.86
N ALA A 44 -13.66 0.34 12.60
CA ALA A 44 -14.45 -0.66 13.34
C ALA A 44 -15.03 -1.79 12.46
N SER A 45 -15.20 -1.55 11.15
CA SER A 45 -15.82 -2.48 10.18
C SER A 45 -14.88 -3.56 9.62
N GLY A 46 -13.55 -3.41 9.73
CA GLY A 46 -12.57 -4.45 9.33
C GLY A 46 -11.46 -4.69 10.33
N ALA A 47 -11.66 -4.23 11.57
CA ALA A 47 -10.90 -4.66 12.73
C ALA A 47 -10.88 -6.20 12.80
N GLY A 48 -9.67 -6.76 12.81
CA GLY A 48 -9.45 -8.18 12.98
C GLY A 48 -9.34 -9.02 11.70
N LEU A 49 -9.50 -8.48 10.49
CA LEU A 49 -9.18 -9.27 9.27
C LEU A 49 -7.74 -9.81 9.33
N LEU A 50 -7.56 -11.08 8.95
CA LEU A 50 -6.24 -11.67 8.81
C LEU A 50 -5.57 -11.04 7.59
N ARG A 51 -4.53 -10.24 7.83
CA ARG A 51 -3.81 -9.50 6.78
C ARG A 51 -2.32 -9.41 7.07
N ARG A 52 -1.51 -9.30 6.02
CA ARG A 52 -0.08 -8.92 6.11
C ARG A 52 0.31 -8.11 4.89
N GLN A 53 1.19 -7.13 5.06
CA GLN A 53 1.73 -6.38 3.93
C GLN A 53 2.67 -7.28 3.12
N VAL A 54 2.49 -7.30 1.81
CA VAL A 54 3.30 -8.12 0.87
C VAL A 54 3.98 -7.27 -0.18
N PHE A 55 3.36 -6.15 -0.57
CA PHE A 55 3.94 -5.12 -1.42
C PHE A 55 3.71 -3.74 -0.79
N PRO A 56 4.41 -2.68 -1.23
CA PRO A 56 4.17 -1.33 -0.73
C PRO A 56 2.69 -0.97 -0.86
N PHE A 57 2.06 -0.65 0.28
CA PHE A 57 0.64 -0.28 0.37
C PHE A 57 -0.36 -1.34 -0.16
N VAL A 58 0.06 -2.60 -0.27
CA VAL A 58 -0.82 -3.73 -0.62
C VAL A 58 -0.70 -4.84 0.43
N ASP A 59 -1.85 -5.22 0.96
CA ASP A 59 -1.98 -6.30 1.93
C ASP A 59 -2.45 -7.58 1.22
N GLU A 60 -1.85 -8.72 1.59
CA GLU A 60 -2.42 -10.04 1.36
C GLU A 60 -3.45 -10.33 2.44
N LEU A 61 -4.67 -10.65 2.01
CA LEU A 61 -5.74 -11.19 2.83
C LEU A 61 -6.05 -12.62 2.37
N VAL A 62 -6.81 -13.35 3.18
CA VAL A 62 -7.31 -14.68 2.83
C VAL A 62 -8.83 -14.68 2.82
N VAL A 63 -9.40 -15.30 1.78
CA VAL A 63 -10.83 -15.59 1.69
C VAL A 63 -11.07 -17.10 1.66
N ILE A 64 -12.25 -17.50 2.14
CA ILE A 64 -12.84 -18.80 1.86
C ILE A 64 -13.67 -18.62 0.58
N ASP A 65 -13.26 -19.33 -0.49
CA ASP A 65 -13.91 -19.30 -1.80
C ASP A 65 -15.07 -20.29 -1.81
N LEU A 66 -16.29 -19.80 -1.56
CA LEU A 66 -17.51 -20.60 -1.59
C LEU A 66 -18.14 -20.51 -2.99
N PRO A 67 -18.98 -21.47 -3.41
CA PRO A 67 -19.56 -21.49 -4.76
C PRO A 67 -20.23 -20.19 -5.19
N ASP A 68 -20.95 -19.52 -4.27
CA ASP A 68 -21.75 -18.33 -4.55
C ASP A 68 -21.23 -17.06 -3.83
N ALA A 69 -20.16 -17.16 -3.03
CA ALA A 69 -19.72 -16.06 -2.17
C ALA A 69 -18.26 -16.19 -1.73
N ARG A 70 -17.71 -15.08 -1.21
CA ARG A 70 -16.39 -15.06 -0.58
C ARG A 70 -16.50 -14.58 0.84
N ALA A 71 -15.86 -15.30 1.76
CA ALA A 71 -15.81 -14.92 3.17
C ALA A 71 -14.37 -14.57 3.56
N PHE A 72 -14.13 -13.32 3.96
CA PHE A 72 -12.82 -12.95 4.50
C PHE A 72 -12.52 -13.68 5.81
N VAL A 73 -11.29 -14.18 5.92
CA VAL A 73 -10.77 -14.78 7.14
C VAL A 73 -10.39 -13.66 8.11
N ASP A 74 -10.86 -13.79 9.36
CA ASP A 74 -10.48 -12.90 10.45
C ASP A 74 -9.67 -13.64 11.53
N SER A 75 -9.02 -12.88 12.39
CA SER A 75 -8.13 -13.37 13.45
C SER A 75 -8.88 -14.19 14.50
N ASN A 76 -10.19 -13.98 14.70
CA ASN A 76 -11.01 -14.80 15.59
C ASN A 76 -11.21 -16.20 15.00
N LEU A 77 -11.45 -16.27 13.69
CA LEU A 77 -11.61 -17.53 12.97
C LEU A 77 -10.32 -18.34 12.99
N VAL A 78 -9.17 -17.70 12.75
CA VAL A 78 -7.84 -18.34 12.88
C VAL A 78 -7.62 -18.91 14.27
N ARG A 79 -7.96 -18.14 15.33
CA ARG A 79 -7.87 -18.63 16.71
C ARG A 79 -8.76 -19.84 16.97
N ARG A 80 -9.99 -19.85 16.44
CA ARG A 80 -10.91 -21.00 16.57
C ARG A 80 -10.39 -22.25 15.87
N TRP A 81 -9.76 -22.10 14.72
CA TRP A 81 -9.13 -23.21 14.00
C TRP A 81 -7.89 -23.77 14.71
N GLY A 82 -7.30 -23.04 15.66
CA GLY A 82 -6.11 -23.48 16.38
C GLY A 82 -4.85 -23.54 15.53
N VAL A 83 -4.80 -22.80 14.41
CA VAL A 83 -3.68 -22.78 13.46
C VAL A 83 -2.92 -21.45 13.53
N PRO A 84 -1.60 -21.44 13.27
CA PRO A 84 -0.84 -20.20 13.21
C PRO A 84 -1.29 -19.35 12.01
N PRO A 85 -1.37 -18.00 12.15
CA PRO A 85 -1.71 -17.09 11.05
C PRO A 85 -0.89 -17.32 9.78
N GLY A 86 0.41 -17.54 9.91
CA GLY A 86 1.31 -17.83 8.78
C GLY A 86 0.93 -19.12 8.03
N GLY A 87 0.41 -20.13 8.73
CA GLY A 87 -0.05 -21.39 8.13
C GLY A 87 -1.27 -21.18 7.23
N VAL A 88 -2.17 -20.27 7.61
CA VAL A 88 -3.35 -19.93 6.79
C VAL A 88 -2.94 -19.31 5.46
N PHE A 89 -2.02 -18.35 5.48
CA PHE A 89 -1.48 -17.76 4.25
C PHE A 89 -0.72 -18.77 3.40
N ALA A 90 0.10 -19.63 4.02
CA ALA A 90 0.87 -20.64 3.30
C ALA A 90 -0.05 -21.60 2.55
N VAL A 91 -1.14 -22.05 3.19
CA VAL A 91 -2.13 -22.91 2.52
C VAL A 91 -2.87 -22.17 1.41
N ALA A 92 -3.31 -20.93 1.65
CA ALA A 92 -3.97 -20.15 0.61
C ALA A 92 -3.09 -20.03 -0.64
N ARG A 93 -1.80 -19.72 -0.47
CA ARG A 93 -0.83 -19.67 -1.57
C ARG A 93 -0.60 -21.02 -2.24
N ALA A 94 -0.57 -22.12 -1.47
CA ALA A 94 -0.46 -23.47 -2.05
C ALA A 94 -1.68 -23.82 -2.92
N ASN A 95 -2.88 -23.46 -2.49
CA ASN A 95 -4.09 -23.63 -3.29
C ASN A 95 -4.08 -22.77 -4.56
N LEU A 96 -3.54 -21.55 -4.49
CA LEU A 96 -3.35 -20.70 -5.67
C LEU A 96 -2.36 -21.33 -6.65
N ALA A 97 -1.24 -21.85 -6.17
CA ALA A 97 -0.23 -22.51 -7.00
C ALA A 97 -0.79 -23.76 -7.71
N ALA A 98 -1.70 -24.49 -7.07
CA ALA A 98 -2.39 -25.64 -7.67
C ALA A 98 -3.53 -25.25 -8.64
N SER A 99 -3.88 -23.97 -8.77
CA SER A 99 -4.98 -23.51 -9.61
C SER A 99 -4.62 -23.47 -11.10
N SER A 100 -5.63 -23.60 -11.96
CA SER A 100 -5.46 -23.50 -13.41
C SER A 100 -4.87 -22.16 -13.86
N ALA A 101 -5.15 -21.07 -13.13
CA ALA A 101 -4.59 -19.75 -13.39
C ALA A 101 -3.07 -19.71 -13.22
N SER A 102 -2.52 -20.52 -12.30
CA SER A 102 -1.07 -20.63 -12.11
C SER A 102 -0.42 -21.54 -13.15
N VAL A 103 -1.08 -22.64 -13.51
CA VAL A 103 -0.52 -23.69 -14.37
C VAL A 103 -0.61 -23.38 -15.87
N GLY A 104 -1.58 -22.56 -16.32
CA GLY A 104 -1.84 -22.31 -17.74
C GLY A 104 -1.12 -21.11 -18.36
N ALA A 105 -0.33 -20.35 -17.60
CA ALA A 105 0.34 -19.15 -18.10
C ALA A 105 1.70 -19.51 -18.73
N GLU A 106 1.86 -19.16 -20.02
CA GLU A 106 3.10 -19.39 -20.76
C GLU A 106 3.95 -18.10 -20.86
N PRO A 107 5.28 -18.17 -20.70
CA PRO A 107 6.15 -17.01 -20.83
C PRO A 107 6.08 -16.36 -22.23
N ALA A 108 5.83 -15.05 -22.24
CA ALA A 108 5.72 -14.23 -23.44
C ALA A 108 6.40 -12.88 -23.20
N PRO A 109 6.79 -12.12 -24.24
CA PRO A 109 7.36 -10.78 -24.05
C PRO A 109 6.39 -9.83 -23.33
N SER A 110 5.09 -10.02 -23.56
CA SER A 110 4.01 -9.34 -22.84
C SER A 110 2.82 -10.30 -22.74
N LEU A 111 2.25 -10.42 -21.55
CA LEU A 111 1.08 -11.22 -21.23
C LEU A 111 0.13 -10.39 -20.37
N ARG A 112 -1.14 -10.36 -20.76
CA ARG A 112 -2.21 -9.75 -19.98
C ARG A 112 -3.23 -10.82 -19.59
N ILE A 113 -3.47 -10.95 -18.30
CA ILE A 113 -4.50 -11.82 -17.73
C ILE A 113 -5.60 -10.92 -17.17
N VAL A 114 -6.83 -11.13 -17.65
CA VAL A 114 -8.03 -10.51 -17.08
C VAL A 114 -8.84 -11.61 -16.43
N ASP A 115 -9.03 -11.50 -15.13
CA ASP A 115 -9.64 -12.52 -14.30
C ASP A 115 -10.71 -11.90 -13.41
N ASN A 116 -11.98 -12.17 -13.73
CA ASN A 116 -13.12 -11.69 -12.94
C ASN A 116 -13.22 -12.37 -11.57
N SER A 117 -12.44 -13.44 -11.32
CA SER A 117 -12.31 -14.01 -9.99
C SER A 117 -11.27 -13.27 -9.14
N GLY A 118 -10.44 -12.41 -9.73
CA GLY A 118 -9.47 -11.59 -9.00
C GLY A 118 -8.36 -12.36 -8.29
N TYR A 119 -8.12 -13.63 -8.67
CA TYR A 119 -7.04 -14.45 -8.12
C TYR A 119 -5.76 -14.33 -8.95
N ALA A 120 -5.87 -14.01 -10.25
CA ALA A 120 -4.71 -13.78 -11.11
C ALA A 120 -3.81 -12.66 -10.55
N SER A 121 -4.37 -11.57 -10.04
CA SER A 121 -3.59 -10.49 -9.41
C SER A 121 -2.78 -10.94 -8.19
N SER A 122 -3.08 -12.11 -7.61
CA SER A 122 -2.35 -12.69 -6.48
C SER A 122 -1.22 -13.65 -6.91
N LEU A 123 -1.10 -13.99 -8.19
CA LEU A 123 -0.03 -14.88 -8.69
C LEU A 123 1.40 -14.38 -8.39
N PRO A 124 1.69 -13.06 -8.40
CA PRO A 124 3.00 -12.54 -7.97
C PRO A 124 3.37 -12.84 -6.51
N LEU A 125 2.45 -13.36 -5.68
CA LEU A 125 2.79 -13.87 -4.33
C LEU A 125 3.61 -15.16 -4.38
N LEU A 126 3.61 -15.86 -5.52
CA LEU A 126 4.34 -17.09 -5.77
C LEU A 126 5.66 -16.71 -6.46
N ALA A 127 6.72 -16.53 -5.67
CA ALA A 127 8.04 -16.11 -6.13
C ALA A 127 8.56 -16.92 -7.33
N GLU A 128 8.51 -18.25 -7.22
CA GLU A 128 8.97 -19.16 -8.27
C GLU A 128 8.12 -19.05 -9.53
N TRP A 129 6.82 -18.79 -9.40
CA TRP A 129 5.93 -18.57 -10.53
C TRP A 129 6.33 -17.32 -11.32
N LEU A 130 6.57 -16.18 -10.65
CA LEU A 130 7.01 -14.96 -11.33
C LEU A 130 8.37 -15.14 -12.00
N SER A 131 9.30 -15.84 -11.34
CA SER A 131 10.60 -16.17 -11.95
C SER A 131 10.47 -17.08 -13.18
N GLY A 132 9.51 -18.02 -13.15
CA GLY A 132 9.18 -18.91 -14.26
C GLY A 132 8.64 -18.18 -15.50
N MET A 133 8.09 -16.98 -15.33
CA MET A 133 7.60 -16.14 -16.43
C MET A 133 8.72 -15.39 -17.17
N SER A 134 9.99 -15.64 -16.86
CA SER A 134 11.12 -15.07 -17.60
C SER A 134 11.05 -15.39 -19.09
N TYR A 135 11.40 -14.41 -19.94
CA TYR A 135 11.32 -14.57 -21.39
C TYR A 135 12.67 -14.29 -22.03
N ARG A 136 13.23 -15.29 -22.71
CA ARG A 136 14.54 -15.21 -23.40
C ARG A 136 15.67 -14.69 -22.50
N GLY A 137 15.70 -15.13 -21.24
CA GLY A 137 16.70 -14.74 -20.26
C GLY A 137 16.48 -13.36 -19.62
N ARG A 138 15.39 -12.65 -19.96
CA ARG A 138 14.97 -11.43 -19.27
C ARG A 138 14.03 -11.75 -18.11
N ARG A 139 14.21 -11.04 -16.99
CA ARG A 139 13.31 -11.14 -15.82
C ARG A 139 11.89 -10.76 -16.22
N ALA A 140 10.90 -11.33 -15.56
CA ALA A 140 9.52 -10.88 -15.67
C ALA A 140 9.27 -9.71 -14.71
N VAL A 141 8.44 -8.76 -15.14
CA VAL A 141 7.93 -7.66 -14.31
C VAL A 141 6.40 -7.73 -14.34
N ALA A 142 5.82 -7.91 -13.16
CA ALA A 142 4.38 -8.00 -12.94
C ALA A 142 3.79 -6.66 -12.53
N PHE A 143 2.63 -6.30 -13.08
CA PHE A 143 1.85 -5.12 -12.71
C PHE A 143 0.44 -5.55 -12.30
N VAL A 144 -0.01 -5.05 -11.15
CA VAL A 144 -1.32 -5.36 -10.55
C VAL A 144 -2.09 -4.07 -10.27
N PRO A 145 -2.54 -3.35 -11.31
CA PRO A 145 -3.19 -2.04 -11.15
C PRO A 145 -4.54 -2.14 -10.44
N ASP A 146 -5.23 -3.26 -10.59
CA ASP A 146 -6.53 -3.54 -10.00
C ASP A 146 -6.68 -5.05 -9.72
N PRO A 147 -7.72 -5.50 -8.99
CA PRO A 147 -7.88 -6.91 -8.60
C PRO A 147 -8.03 -7.86 -9.79
N ASP A 148 -8.53 -7.38 -10.93
CA ASP A 148 -8.95 -8.22 -12.06
C ASP A 148 -7.91 -8.25 -13.18
N THR A 149 -6.89 -7.39 -13.12
CA THR A 149 -5.86 -7.24 -14.14
C THR A 149 -4.48 -7.62 -13.61
N LEU A 150 -3.82 -8.57 -14.28
CA LEU A 150 -2.39 -8.83 -14.15
C LEU A 150 -1.71 -8.61 -15.50
N LEU A 151 -0.72 -7.73 -15.55
CA LEU A 151 0.19 -7.60 -16.70
C LEU A 151 1.54 -8.20 -16.33
N ILE A 152 2.15 -8.92 -17.26
CA ILE A 152 3.49 -9.46 -17.11
C ILE A 152 4.26 -9.08 -18.37
N VAL A 153 5.39 -8.42 -18.22
CA VAL A 153 6.24 -8.03 -19.34
C VAL A 153 7.67 -8.45 -19.08
N ALA A 154 8.40 -8.76 -20.15
CA ALA A 154 9.84 -8.94 -20.07
C ALA A 154 10.51 -7.62 -19.67
N ASP A 155 11.61 -7.72 -18.91
CA ASP A 155 12.48 -6.61 -18.52
C ASP A 155 13.21 -6.03 -19.74
N GLU A 156 12.46 -5.32 -20.59
CA GLU A 156 12.87 -4.66 -21.82
C GLU A 156 12.33 -3.22 -21.79
N PRO A 157 13.20 -2.19 -21.94
CA PRO A 157 12.81 -0.80 -21.71
C PRO A 157 11.56 -0.34 -22.45
N GLY A 158 11.43 -0.64 -23.74
CA GLY A 158 10.25 -0.24 -24.53
C GLY A 158 8.95 -0.85 -24.03
N LEU A 159 8.97 -2.14 -23.66
CA LEU A 159 7.81 -2.84 -23.11
C LEU A 159 7.47 -2.35 -21.69
N LEU A 160 8.49 -2.06 -20.88
CA LEU A 160 8.32 -1.57 -19.52
C LEU A 160 7.71 -0.18 -19.49
N ASP A 161 8.14 0.73 -20.36
CA ASP A 161 7.62 2.09 -20.41
C ASP A 161 6.12 2.08 -20.79
N GLU A 162 5.73 1.26 -21.77
CA GLU A 162 4.33 1.04 -22.15
C GLU A 162 3.52 0.39 -21.00
N ALA A 163 4.12 -0.58 -20.29
CA ALA A 163 3.48 -1.25 -19.18
C ALA A 163 3.24 -0.31 -17.98
N PHE A 164 4.20 0.55 -17.64
CA PHE A 164 4.02 1.57 -16.60
C PHE A 164 2.90 2.55 -16.96
N ALA A 165 2.84 3.02 -18.21
CA ALA A 165 1.76 3.88 -18.68
C ALA A 165 0.40 3.17 -18.59
N THR A 166 0.31 1.94 -19.08
CA THR A 166 -0.92 1.13 -19.03
C THR A 166 -1.37 0.86 -17.60
N ALA A 167 -0.44 0.51 -16.70
CA ALA A 167 -0.74 0.25 -15.29
C ALA A 167 -1.24 1.52 -14.58
N ALA A 168 -0.66 2.68 -14.87
CA ALA A 168 -1.14 3.95 -14.33
C ALA A 168 -2.57 4.26 -14.79
N GLU A 169 -2.88 4.11 -16.08
CA GLU A 169 -4.23 4.33 -16.62
C GLU A 169 -5.27 3.40 -15.99
N HIS A 170 -4.93 2.12 -15.84
CA HIS A 170 -5.79 1.14 -15.19
C HIS A 170 -6.02 1.48 -13.71
N TYR A 171 -4.94 1.82 -13.00
CA TYR A 171 -4.99 2.21 -11.59
C TYR A 171 -5.89 3.44 -11.37
N ASP A 172 -5.75 4.48 -12.18
CA ASP A 172 -6.54 5.72 -12.05
C ASP A 172 -8.04 5.51 -12.31
N ARG A 173 -8.40 4.52 -13.13
CA ARG A 173 -9.79 4.24 -13.52
C ARG A 173 -10.46 3.17 -12.67
N ALA A 174 -9.69 2.41 -11.90
CA ALA A 174 -10.21 1.30 -11.12
C ALA A 174 -11.08 1.79 -9.95
N ALA A 175 -12.20 1.10 -9.71
CA ALA A 175 -13.03 1.36 -8.53
C ALA A 175 -12.33 0.93 -7.23
N ASN A 176 -11.47 -0.09 -7.31
CA ASN A 176 -10.70 -0.64 -6.19
C ASN A 176 -9.23 -0.77 -6.61
N PRO A 177 -8.49 0.34 -6.80
CA PRO A 177 -7.14 0.31 -7.33
C PRO A 177 -6.19 -0.43 -6.37
N LEU A 178 -5.25 -1.21 -6.90
CA LEU A 178 -4.24 -1.94 -6.11
C LEU A 178 -2.87 -1.26 -6.17
N SER A 179 -2.16 -1.34 -7.30
CA SER A 179 -0.82 -0.77 -7.42
C SER A 179 -0.43 -0.43 -8.86
N PRO A 180 0.03 0.79 -9.14
CA PRO A 180 0.60 1.14 -10.45
C PRO A 180 2.06 0.69 -10.58
N GLN A 181 2.66 0.12 -9.53
CA GLN A 181 4.07 -0.30 -9.54
C GLN A 181 4.28 -1.61 -10.32
N GLY A 182 5.48 -1.75 -10.87
CA GLY A 182 6.00 -3.02 -11.35
C GLY A 182 6.69 -3.78 -10.22
N TYR A 183 6.57 -5.11 -10.23
CA TYR A 183 7.18 -6.03 -9.29
C TYR A 183 8.00 -7.07 -10.02
N THR A 184 9.22 -7.33 -9.59
CA THR A 184 10.11 -8.33 -10.21
C THR A 184 10.81 -9.15 -9.14
N THR A 185 11.62 -10.12 -9.54
CA THR A 185 12.42 -10.94 -8.61
C THR A 185 13.81 -10.34 -8.39
N ASP A 186 14.25 -10.31 -7.14
CA ASP A 186 15.63 -9.99 -6.76
C ASP A 186 16.55 -11.21 -6.98
N GLU A 187 17.85 -11.05 -6.68
CA GLU A 187 18.86 -12.11 -6.81
C GLU A 187 18.59 -13.33 -5.91
N HIS A 188 17.76 -13.17 -4.87
CA HIS A 188 17.35 -14.24 -3.96
C HIS A 188 16.00 -14.85 -4.36
N GLY A 189 15.47 -14.50 -5.54
CA GLY A 189 14.18 -14.95 -6.04
C GLY A 189 12.98 -14.34 -5.32
N ARG A 190 13.16 -13.31 -4.49
CA ARG A 190 12.05 -12.65 -3.78
C ARG A 190 11.42 -11.61 -4.66
N VAL A 191 10.09 -11.50 -4.59
CA VAL A 191 9.36 -10.45 -5.31
C VAL A 191 9.56 -9.11 -4.60
N VAL A 192 10.10 -8.13 -5.33
CA VAL A 192 10.43 -6.78 -4.87
C VAL A 192 9.85 -5.73 -5.84
N PRO A 193 9.59 -4.49 -5.38
CA PRO A 193 9.30 -3.37 -6.27
C PRO A 193 10.41 -3.19 -7.32
N PHE A 194 10.04 -2.87 -8.54
CA PHE A 194 10.98 -2.74 -9.65
C PHE A 194 12.02 -1.64 -9.43
N ASP A 195 11.66 -0.56 -8.76
CA ASP A 195 12.59 0.52 -8.41
C ASP A 195 13.63 0.11 -7.34
N HIS A 196 13.44 -1.04 -6.69
CA HIS A 196 14.41 -1.64 -5.79
C HIS A 196 15.26 -2.73 -6.49
N ALA A 197 15.01 -3.05 -7.76
CA ALA A 197 15.65 -4.15 -8.48
C ALA A 197 16.98 -3.77 -9.16
N GLY A 198 17.52 -2.58 -8.85
CA GLY A 198 18.77 -2.04 -9.37
C GLY A 198 18.59 -0.98 -10.48
N PRO A 199 19.70 -0.45 -11.03
CA PRO A 199 19.66 0.54 -12.09
C PRO A 199 18.97 0.02 -13.36
N HIS A 200 18.04 0.80 -13.92
CA HIS A 200 17.34 0.45 -15.16
C HIS A 200 16.88 1.73 -15.91
N PRO A 201 16.84 1.75 -17.26
CA PRO A 201 16.33 2.89 -18.02
C PRO A 201 14.91 3.35 -17.63
N SER A 202 14.01 2.42 -17.32
CA SER A 202 12.63 2.69 -16.88
C SER A 202 12.51 3.04 -15.38
N LEU A 203 13.63 3.22 -14.66
CA LEU A 203 13.61 3.59 -13.23
C LEU A 203 12.81 4.88 -12.95
N PRO A 204 12.87 5.96 -13.77
CA PRO A 204 12.03 7.14 -13.54
C PRO A 204 10.52 6.85 -13.55
N ALA A 205 10.07 5.95 -14.43
CA ALA A 205 8.66 5.52 -14.47
C ALA A 205 8.29 4.71 -13.22
N ALA A 206 9.18 3.83 -12.78
CA ALA A 206 9.01 3.04 -11.56
C ALA A 206 8.92 3.91 -10.30
N ILE A 207 9.81 4.89 -10.16
CA ILE A 207 9.79 5.86 -9.05
C ILE A 207 8.49 6.68 -9.10
N ARG A 208 8.04 7.13 -10.28
CA ARG A 208 6.75 7.83 -10.41
C ARG A 208 5.60 6.97 -9.89
N ALA A 209 5.53 5.71 -10.31
CA ALA A 209 4.51 4.77 -9.87
C ALA A 209 4.53 4.55 -8.34
N ARG A 210 5.72 4.43 -7.74
CA ARG A 210 5.88 4.36 -6.28
C ARG A 210 5.32 5.62 -5.60
N CYS A 211 5.69 6.81 -6.08
CA CYS A 211 5.22 8.08 -5.52
C CYS A 211 3.70 8.24 -5.64
N THR A 212 3.13 7.92 -6.81
CA THR A 212 1.68 7.93 -7.02
C THR A 212 0.97 7.00 -6.04
N LEU A 213 1.46 5.77 -5.86
CA LEU A 213 0.87 4.83 -4.92
C LEU A 213 0.90 5.34 -3.49
N ALA A 214 2.02 5.94 -3.06
CA ALA A 214 2.15 6.49 -1.71
C ALA A 214 1.14 7.63 -1.46
N VAL A 215 1.04 8.60 -2.38
CA VAL A 215 0.07 9.71 -2.27
C VAL A 215 -1.36 9.16 -2.13
N SER A 216 -1.75 8.25 -3.02
CA SER A 216 -3.09 7.66 -3.02
C SER A 216 -3.38 6.83 -1.77
N ALA A 217 -2.37 6.14 -1.21
CA ALA A 217 -2.54 5.34 0.00
C ALA A 217 -2.69 6.19 1.26
N TYR A 218 -1.94 7.30 1.38
CA TYR A 218 -2.04 8.18 2.54
C TYR A 218 -3.26 9.10 2.51
N ALA A 219 -3.75 9.51 1.34
CA ALA A 219 -4.87 10.45 1.20
C ALA A 219 -6.13 10.08 2.03
N PRO A 220 -6.72 8.87 1.92
CA PRO A 220 -7.92 8.53 2.70
C PRO A 220 -7.63 8.47 4.20
N GLN A 221 -6.42 8.03 4.59
CA GLN A 221 -6.02 8.02 5.98
C GLN A 221 -5.84 9.43 6.55
N THR A 222 -5.23 10.35 5.80
CA THR A 222 -5.10 11.76 6.18
C THR A 222 -6.47 12.36 6.44
N ALA A 223 -7.45 12.13 5.56
CA ALA A 223 -8.80 12.63 5.72
C ALA A 223 -9.47 12.11 7.00
N LEU A 224 -9.34 10.80 7.28
CA LEU A 224 -9.89 10.19 8.49
C LEU A 224 -9.24 10.72 9.78
N LEU A 225 -7.91 10.86 9.80
CA LEU A 225 -7.19 11.35 10.97
C LEU A 225 -7.45 12.84 11.23
N ARG A 226 -7.59 13.65 10.18
CA ARG A 226 -7.98 15.07 10.31
C ARG A 226 -9.41 15.21 10.83
N GLY A 227 -10.35 14.44 10.30
CA GLY A 227 -11.72 14.41 10.83
C GLY A 227 -11.78 13.98 12.30
N ALA A 228 -10.96 12.99 12.71
CA ALA A 228 -10.86 12.58 14.11
C ALA A 228 -10.24 13.67 15.00
N LEU A 229 -9.33 14.49 14.46
CA LEU A 229 -8.76 15.63 15.18
C LEU A 229 -9.76 16.75 15.34
N ASP A 230 -10.54 17.06 14.31
CA ASP A 230 -11.62 18.04 14.39
C ASP A 230 -12.65 17.62 15.47
N GLU A 231 -13.06 16.34 15.46
CA GLU A 231 -13.97 15.79 16.49
C GLU A 231 -13.35 15.88 17.90
N TYR A 232 -12.05 15.60 18.03
CA TYR A 232 -11.36 15.67 19.33
C TYR A 232 -11.28 17.09 19.86
N LEU A 233 -11.00 18.06 18.99
CA LEU A 233 -10.94 19.48 19.38
C LEU A 233 -12.31 20.03 19.79
N GLU A 234 -13.40 19.53 19.19
CA GLU A 234 -14.76 19.98 19.50
C GLU A 234 -15.39 19.25 20.70
N TYR A 235 -15.20 17.93 20.80
CA TYR A 235 -15.92 17.07 21.73
C TYR A 235 -15.03 16.27 22.69
N GLY A 236 -13.71 16.25 22.48
CA GLY A 236 -12.77 15.44 23.24
C GLY A 236 -12.77 13.95 22.90
N THR A 237 -13.37 13.56 21.77
CA THR A 237 -13.50 12.17 21.29
C THR A 237 -12.95 12.00 19.87
N GLY A 238 -12.87 10.77 19.35
CA GLY A 238 -12.58 10.49 17.93
C GLY A 238 -11.28 9.71 17.71
N PHE A 239 -10.35 9.77 18.67
CA PHE A 239 -9.07 9.04 18.59
C PHE A 239 -9.10 7.65 19.26
N GLU A 240 -10.13 7.32 20.04
CA GLU A 240 -10.25 6.05 20.77
C GLU A 240 -10.22 4.85 19.83
N ALA A 241 -10.82 4.99 18.65
CA ALA A 241 -10.85 3.94 17.62
C ALA A 241 -9.46 3.60 17.06
N TYR A 242 -8.51 4.53 17.15
CA TYR A 242 -7.14 4.35 16.67
C TYR A 242 -6.19 3.90 17.78
N GLY A 243 -6.56 4.07 19.05
CA GLY A 243 -5.73 3.68 20.19
C GLY A 243 -4.41 4.45 20.30
N ILE A 244 -4.41 5.70 19.84
CA ILE A 244 -3.27 6.62 19.87
C ILE A 244 -3.72 7.98 20.40
N GLU A 245 -2.78 8.81 20.88
CA GLU A 245 -3.13 10.17 21.28
C GLU A 245 -3.33 11.07 20.04
N PRO A 246 -4.21 12.08 20.12
CA PRO A 246 -4.48 13.02 19.05
C PRO A 246 -3.22 13.68 18.49
N ALA A 247 -3.21 13.89 17.18
CA ALA A 247 -2.12 14.54 16.47
C ALA A 247 -2.56 14.93 15.06
N PHE A 248 -1.94 15.97 14.52
CA PHE A 248 -2.16 16.41 13.16
C PHE A 248 -1.56 15.43 12.15
N ALA A 249 -2.30 15.17 11.06
CA ALA A 249 -1.85 14.32 9.97
C ALA A 249 -1.56 15.19 8.72
N PRO A 250 -0.29 15.44 8.38
CA PRO A 250 0.05 16.17 7.17
C PRO A 250 -0.15 15.29 5.94
N GLU A 251 -0.30 15.97 4.80
CA GLU A 251 -0.48 15.36 3.49
C GLU A 251 0.84 14.82 2.92
N VAL A 252 0.70 13.91 1.96
CA VAL A 252 1.79 13.46 1.10
C VAL A 252 1.58 14.06 -0.28
N LEU A 253 2.62 14.70 -0.80
CA LEU A 253 2.64 15.34 -2.11
C LEU A 253 3.59 14.59 -3.02
N LEU A 254 3.22 14.42 -4.29
CA LEU A 254 4.17 14.06 -5.34
C LEU A 254 4.76 15.35 -5.89
N VAL A 255 6.09 15.47 -5.82
CA VAL A 255 6.83 16.60 -6.37
C VAL A 255 7.77 16.11 -7.46
N ASP A 256 7.81 16.82 -8.57
CA ASP A 256 8.76 16.60 -9.65
C ASP A 256 9.26 17.96 -10.16
N ARG A 257 10.47 18.34 -9.73
CA ARG A 257 11.11 19.63 -10.04
C ARG A 257 12.27 19.47 -11.04
N GLY A 258 12.22 18.42 -11.86
CA GLY A 258 13.24 18.15 -12.89
C GLY A 258 14.41 17.28 -12.42
N ARG A 259 14.46 16.91 -11.14
CA ARG A 259 15.39 15.89 -10.60
C ARG A 259 14.77 14.50 -10.49
N GLY A 260 13.53 14.35 -10.96
CA GLY A 260 12.74 13.13 -10.85
C GLY A 260 11.65 13.23 -9.78
N PRO A 261 10.63 12.35 -9.85
CA PRO A 261 9.52 12.35 -8.91
C PRO A 261 9.96 11.89 -7.53
N LEU A 262 9.45 12.54 -6.49
CA LEU A 262 9.59 12.13 -5.10
C LEU A 262 8.32 12.42 -4.32
N THR A 263 8.21 11.82 -3.14
CA THR A 263 7.19 12.13 -2.16
C THR A 263 7.70 13.13 -1.13
N LEU A 264 6.89 14.14 -0.83
CA LEU A 264 7.17 15.22 0.11
C LEU A 264 6.04 15.32 1.13
N THR A 265 6.36 15.56 2.39
CA THR A 265 5.40 16.03 3.39
C THR A 265 5.91 17.31 4.04
N THR A 266 5.02 18.10 4.62
CA THR A 266 5.38 19.37 5.27
C THR A 266 5.21 19.22 6.77
N TRP A 267 6.21 19.68 7.53
CA TRP A 267 6.15 19.80 8.98
C TRP A 267 6.29 21.28 9.37
N VAL A 268 5.23 21.79 9.98
CA VAL A 268 5.09 23.20 10.38
C VAL A 268 5.46 23.36 11.85
N GLU A 269 6.24 24.40 12.20
CA GLU A 269 6.74 24.63 13.57
C GLU A 269 5.63 24.71 14.63
N GLN A 270 4.45 25.22 14.26
CA GLN A 270 3.30 25.35 15.14
C GLN A 270 2.57 24.02 15.43
N GLU A 271 2.87 22.94 14.69
CA GLU A 271 2.26 21.63 14.85
C GLU A 271 3.19 20.73 15.68
N ALA A 272 3.07 20.80 17.02
CA ALA A 272 3.91 20.00 17.91
C ALA A 272 3.56 18.50 17.87
N ASP A 273 2.26 18.17 17.83
CA ASP A 273 1.75 16.81 17.76
C ASP A 273 1.43 16.41 16.31
N VAL A 274 2.28 15.56 15.71
CA VAL A 274 2.20 15.21 14.29
C VAL A 274 2.36 13.70 14.08
N LEU A 275 1.52 13.15 13.19
CA LEU A 275 1.65 11.81 12.64
C LEU A 275 2.24 11.92 11.22
N LEU A 276 3.57 12.02 11.14
CA LEU A 276 4.25 12.18 9.85
C LEU A 276 4.08 10.93 8.98
N PRO A 277 3.65 11.06 7.71
CA PRO A 277 3.70 9.96 6.76
C PRO A 277 5.16 9.62 6.41
N ARG A 278 5.40 8.38 5.94
CA ARG A 278 6.68 8.04 5.31
C ARG A 278 6.73 8.58 3.88
N THR A 279 7.60 9.55 3.66
CA THR A 279 7.89 10.19 2.36
C THR A 279 9.40 10.18 2.08
N ASP A 280 9.81 10.51 0.87
CA ASP A 280 11.23 10.62 0.49
C ASP A 280 11.89 11.82 1.17
N CYS A 281 11.14 12.92 1.28
CA CYS A 281 11.61 14.16 1.92
C CYS A 281 10.56 14.77 2.85
N ILE A 282 11.03 15.59 3.79
CA ILE A 282 10.23 16.46 4.66
C ILE A 282 10.63 17.91 4.37
N SER A 283 9.63 18.75 4.10
CA SER A 283 9.77 20.21 4.06
C SER A 283 9.51 20.78 5.45
N PHE A 284 10.50 21.46 6.02
CA PHE A 284 10.36 22.20 7.26
C PHE A 284 9.93 23.62 6.94
N VAL A 285 8.78 24.06 7.46
CA VAL A 285 8.26 25.40 7.21
C VAL A 285 8.08 26.14 8.54
N ARG A 286 8.55 27.39 8.57
CA ARG A 286 8.35 28.30 9.69
C ARG A 286 7.52 29.49 9.24
N PHE A 287 6.54 29.86 10.04
CA PHE A 287 5.72 31.05 9.82
C PHE A 287 5.98 32.10 10.90
N ALA A 288 5.88 33.36 10.50
CA ALA A 288 5.72 34.48 11.41
C ALA A 288 4.30 34.49 11.99
N GLU A 289 4.06 35.33 13.00
CA GLU A 289 2.74 35.47 13.63
C GLU A 289 1.64 35.93 12.64
N ASP A 290 2.02 36.62 11.57
CA ASP A 290 1.12 37.06 10.50
C ASP A 290 0.92 36.03 9.37
N ASN A 291 1.34 34.78 9.59
CA ASN A 291 1.36 33.68 8.62
C ASN A 291 2.28 33.89 7.40
N THR A 292 3.23 34.83 7.46
CA THR A 292 4.27 34.95 6.43
C THR A 292 5.30 33.82 6.60
N VAL A 293 5.67 33.14 5.50
CA VAL A 293 6.75 32.12 5.53
C VAL A 293 8.09 32.80 5.85
N LEU A 294 8.68 32.46 7.00
CA LEU A 294 10.00 32.94 7.44
C LEU A 294 11.14 32.18 6.76
N GLY A 295 10.86 30.95 6.33
CA GLY A 295 11.79 30.13 5.56
C GLY A 295 11.34 28.69 5.48
N ASP A 296 11.75 28.04 4.40
CA ASP A 296 11.58 26.62 4.18
C ASP A 296 12.91 25.95 3.78
N PHE A 297 13.03 24.67 4.08
CA PHE A 297 14.08 23.82 3.51
C PHE A 297 13.62 22.37 3.51
N VAL A 298 14.19 21.59 2.60
CA VAL A 298 13.82 20.19 2.38
C VAL A 298 14.95 19.28 2.83
N VAL A 299 14.62 18.21 3.55
CA VAL A 299 15.58 17.23 4.05
C VAL A 299 15.10 15.82 3.70
N PRO A 300 16.00 14.87 3.34
CA PRO A 300 15.64 13.48 3.21
C PRO A 300 15.04 12.93 4.51
N SER A 301 13.90 12.26 4.42
CA SER A 301 13.14 11.83 5.61
C SER A 301 13.95 10.93 6.53
N GLU A 302 14.75 10.00 5.97
CA GLU A 302 15.59 9.09 6.74
C GLU A 302 16.60 9.82 7.64
N VAL A 303 17.09 11.00 7.23
CA VAL A 303 17.98 11.81 8.09
C VAL A 303 17.21 12.31 9.32
N VAL A 304 15.99 12.81 9.11
CA VAL A 304 15.12 13.31 10.18
C VAL A 304 14.73 12.18 11.14
N VAL A 305 14.32 11.02 10.58
CA VAL A 305 13.95 9.83 11.35
C VAL A 305 15.09 9.38 12.27
N ASN A 306 16.31 9.33 11.74
CA ASN A 306 17.48 8.89 12.50
C ASN A 306 17.92 9.91 13.55
N LEU A 307 17.93 11.21 13.23
CA LEU A 307 18.33 12.26 14.17
C LEU A 307 17.36 12.41 15.34
N LEU A 308 16.06 12.22 15.10
CA LEU A 308 15.02 12.33 16.13
C LEU A 308 14.66 10.99 16.78
N GLY A 309 15.16 9.87 16.25
CA GLY A 309 14.80 8.53 16.74
C GLY A 309 13.32 8.23 16.60
N LEU A 310 12.68 8.69 15.52
CA LEU A 310 11.22 8.58 15.35
C LEU A 310 10.76 7.12 15.37
N ARG A 311 9.52 6.90 15.82
CA ARG A 311 8.92 5.58 15.95
C ARG A 311 7.55 5.52 15.25
N PRO A 312 7.20 4.36 14.69
CA PRO A 312 5.86 4.13 14.16
C PRO A 312 4.76 4.33 15.21
N ALA A 313 3.66 4.96 14.80
CA ALA A 313 2.41 4.96 15.55
C ALA A 313 1.84 3.53 15.55
N PRO A 314 1.47 2.99 16.73
CA PRO A 314 0.93 1.64 16.82
C PRO A 314 -0.43 1.56 16.14
N GLY A 315 -0.75 0.41 15.54
CA GLY A 315 -2.09 0.11 15.03
C GLY A 315 -2.52 0.86 13.75
N ILE A 316 -1.74 1.82 13.27
CA ILE A 316 -2.11 2.67 12.12
C ILE A 316 -1.44 2.19 10.83
N ARG A 317 -2.23 2.16 9.74
CA ARG A 317 -1.81 1.73 8.41
C ARG A 317 -2.44 2.62 7.31
N PRO A 318 -1.68 3.13 6.33
CA PRO A 318 -0.21 3.09 6.23
C PRO A 318 0.50 3.68 7.46
N GLU A 319 1.75 3.28 7.68
CA GLU A 319 2.48 3.66 8.89
C GLU A 319 2.73 5.16 8.95
N ARG A 320 2.53 5.77 10.12
CA ARG A 320 2.93 7.14 10.41
C ARG A 320 3.91 7.17 11.57
N LEU A 321 4.78 8.15 11.60
CA LEU A 321 5.77 8.36 12.64
C LEU A 321 5.24 9.39 13.64
N VAL A 322 5.37 9.08 14.93
CA VAL A 322 4.88 9.96 16.00
C VAL A 322 5.92 11.03 16.29
N ILE A 323 5.46 12.28 16.32
CA ILE A 323 6.19 13.45 16.76
C ILE A 323 5.31 14.19 17.76
N ARG A 324 5.92 14.61 18.87
CA ARG A 324 5.25 15.32 19.98
C ARG A 324 5.82 16.70 20.23
N GLU A 325 7.00 16.97 19.72
CA GLU A 325 7.72 18.19 20.00
C GLU A 325 8.52 18.62 18.77
N TRP A 326 8.63 19.94 18.59
CA TRP A 326 9.54 20.51 17.60
C TRP A 326 11.00 20.21 17.96
N PRO A 327 11.92 20.00 17.00
CA PRO A 327 13.30 19.66 17.31
C PRO A 327 13.97 20.75 18.15
N SER A 328 14.77 20.33 19.14
CA SER A 328 15.62 21.28 19.88
C SER A 328 16.53 22.06 18.92
N ARG A 329 16.94 23.27 19.31
CA ARG A 329 17.78 24.13 18.46
C ARG A 329 19.02 23.43 17.89
N SER A 330 19.66 22.57 18.68
CA SER A 330 20.85 21.82 18.26
C SER A 330 20.52 20.78 17.19
N VAL A 331 19.43 20.03 17.37
CA VAL A 331 18.97 19.00 16.43
C VAL A 331 18.42 19.65 15.16
N TYR A 332 17.66 20.74 15.28
CA TYR A 332 17.18 21.52 14.14
C TYR A 332 18.34 22.04 13.27
N ALA A 333 19.42 22.52 13.89
CA ALA A 333 20.62 22.94 13.15
C ALA A 333 21.28 21.77 12.40
N ALA A 334 21.34 20.59 13.02
CA ALA A 334 21.85 19.38 12.36
C ALA A 334 20.96 18.92 11.20
N ILE A 335 19.63 18.94 11.38
CA ILE A 335 18.65 18.65 10.32
C ILE A 335 18.82 19.62 9.15
N ARG A 336 18.92 20.93 9.43
CA ARG A 336 19.10 21.97 8.40
C ARG A 336 20.43 21.83 7.66
N ALA A 337 21.49 21.37 8.32
CA ALA A 337 22.78 21.11 7.67
C ALA A 337 22.71 19.99 6.63
N ALA A 338 21.71 19.11 6.71
CA ALA A 338 21.46 18.03 5.75
C ALA A 338 20.45 18.41 4.65
N ALA A 339 20.10 19.69 4.53
CA ALA A 339 19.14 20.15 3.52
C ALA A 339 19.62 19.89 2.09
N VAL A 340 18.66 19.57 1.22
CA VAL A 340 18.88 19.27 -0.19
C VAL A 340 18.05 20.19 -1.08
N VAL A 341 18.50 20.34 -2.33
CA VAL A 341 17.73 21.00 -3.38
C VAL A 341 17.03 19.93 -4.20
N ILE A 342 15.70 20.00 -4.24
CA ILE A 342 14.84 19.06 -4.98
C ILE A 342 14.27 19.66 -6.25
#